data_AF-A0A1G1Q1G6-F1
#
_entry.id   AF-A0A1G1Q1G6-F1
#
_cell.length_a   1.000
_cell.length_b   1.000
_cell.length_c   1.000
_cell.angle_alpha   90.00
_cell.angle_beta   90.00
_cell.angle_gamma   90.00
#
_symmetry.space_group_name_H-M   'P 1'
#
loop_
_entity.id
_entity.type
_entity.pdbx_description
1 polymer ?
#
loop_
_entity_poly.entity_id
_entity_poly.type
_entity_poly.pdbx_seq_one_letter_code
_entity_poly.pdbx_strand_id
1 'polypeptide(L)' 'MNFSWRLVMAPLEIIDYVAVHELIHLEEMNHSRRFWDKVRAVLPDYKNRRAGLKDNQWFHSLD' A
#
# COMPACT_ATOMS: atom_id res chain seq x y z
N MET A 1 -9.92 -6.24 -2.44
CA MET A 1 -9.40 -4.87 -2.56
C MET A 1 -10.27 -4.09 -3.52
N ASN A 2 -10.44 -2.78 -3.30
CA ASN A 2 -11.19 -1.88 -4.19
C ASN A 2 -10.29 -0.73 -4.64
N PHE A 3 -10.09 -0.59 -5.95
CA PHE A 3 -9.29 0.51 -6.51
C PHE A 3 -10.14 1.75 -6.77
N SER A 4 -9.73 2.88 -6.18
CA SER A 4 -10.30 4.19 -6.50
C SER A 4 -9.70 4.71 -7.81
N TRP A 5 -10.54 5.27 -8.70
CA TRP A 5 -10.08 5.93 -9.93
C TRP A 5 -9.11 7.09 -9.65
N ARG A 6 -9.17 7.68 -8.44
CA ARG A 6 -8.26 8.73 -8.00
C ARG A 6 -6.80 8.27 -7.89
N LEU A 7 -6.55 6.96 -7.79
CA LEU A 7 -5.20 6.41 -7.74
C LEU A 7 -4.38 6.77 -9.00
N VAL A 8 -5.03 6.95 -10.15
CA VAL A 8 -4.37 7.38 -11.40
C VAL A 8 -3.72 8.76 -11.26
N MET A 9 -4.21 9.60 -10.34
CA MET A 9 -3.67 10.94 -10.06
C MET A 9 -2.75 10.97 -8.83
N ALA A 10 -2.51 9.83 -8.18
CA ALA A 10 -1.68 9.79 -7.00
C ALA A 10 -0.20 9.99 -7.35
N PRO A 11 0.59 10.57 -6.44
CA PRO A 11 2.05 10.57 -6.58
C PRO A 11 2.60 9.16 -6.79
N LEU A 12 3.69 9.02 -7.56
CA LEU A 12 4.24 7.72 -7.95
C LEU A 12 4.60 6.86 -6.74
N GLU A 13 5.11 7.47 -5.67
CA GLU A 13 5.46 6.78 -4.43
C GLU A 13 4.25 6.13 -3.75
N ILE A 14 3.05 6.69 -3.93
CA ILE A 14 1.80 6.13 -3.43
C ILE A 14 1.38 4.95 -4.30
N ILE A 15 1.52 5.07 -5.62
CA ILE A 15 1.25 3.98 -6.57
C ILE A 15 2.15 2.78 -6.29
N ASP A 16 3.46 3.01 -6.09
CA ASP A 16 4.42 1.96 -5.72
C ASP A 16 4.00 1.22 -4.44
N TYR A 17 3.60 1.98 -3.41
CA TYR A 17 3.16 1.39 -2.16
C TYR A 17 1.93 0.50 -2.36
N VAL A 18 0.92 0.97 -3.09
CA VAL A 18 -0.29 0.19 -3.36
C VAL A 18 0.06 -1.05 -4.18
N ALA A 19 0.86 -0.93 -5.24
CA ALA A 19 1.26 -2.07 -6.05
C ALA A 19 1.97 -3.15 -5.21
N VAL A 20 2.95 -2.76 -4.38
CA VAL A 20 3.67 -3.71 -3.51
C VAL A 20 2.74 -4.33 -2.47
N HIS A 21 1.82 -3.55 -1.90
CA HIS A 21 0.83 -4.03 -0.94
C HIS A 21 -0.06 -5.13 -1.54
N GLU A 22 -0.58 -4.88 -2.74
CA GLU A 22 -1.47 -5.79 -3.47
C GLU A 22 -0.72 -7.05 -3.95
N LEU A 23 0.53 -6.91 -4.39
CA LEU A 23 1.37 -8.05 -4.77
C LEU A 23 1.62 -8.98 -3.58
N ILE A 24 1.88 -8.43 -2.39
CA ILE A 24 2.14 -9.26 -1.19
C ILE A 24 0.87 -9.98 -0.75
N HIS A 25 -0.31 -9.40 -0.99
CA HIS A 25 -1.57 -10.09 -0.72
C HIS A 25 -1.81 -11.36 -1.53
N LEU A 26 -1.10 -11.54 -2.65
CA LEU A 26 -1.10 -12.81 -3.40
C LEU A 26 -0.51 -13.97 -2.58
N GLU A 27 0.35 -13.67 -1.60
CA GLU A 27 1.00 -14.65 -0.73
C GLU A 27 0.48 -14.60 0.72
N GLU A 28 0.08 -13.42 1.19
CA GLU A 28 -0.35 -13.15 2.57
C GLU A 28 -1.69 -12.41 2.57
N MET A 29 -2.80 -13.12 2.69
CA MET A 29 -4.13 -12.49 2.58
C MET A 29 -4.47 -11.52 3.72
N ASN A 30 -3.79 -11.62 4.86
CA ASN A 30 -4.02 -10.77 6.03
C ASN A 30 -2.80 -9.89 6.30
N HIS A 31 -3.01 -8.69 6.87
CA HIS A 31 -1.96 -7.76 7.31
C HIS A 31 -1.21 -8.23 8.57
N SER A 32 -0.80 -9.50 8.60
CA SER A 32 -0.03 -10.11 9.66
C SER A 32 1.37 -9.49 9.77
N ARG A 33 2.11 -9.86 10.83
CA ARG A 33 3.53 -9.47 10.94
C ARG A 33 4.33 -9.89 9.69
N ARG A 34 4.06 -11.09 9.18
CA ARG A 34 4.77 -11.65 8.00
C ARG A 34 4.49 -10.84 6.74
N PHE A 35 3.26 -10.34 6.57
CA PHE A 35 2.90 -9.39 5.51
C PHE A 35 3.77 -8.13 5.60
N TRP A 36 3.81 -7.49 6.77
CA TRP A 36 4.56 -6.24 6.93
C TRP A 36 6.07 -6.42 6.85
N ASP A 37 6.60 -7.58 7.24
CA ASP A 37 8.01 -7.92 7.06
C ASP A 37 8.36 -8.02 5.56
N LYS A 38 7.49 -8.63 4.74
CA LYS A 38 7.63 -8.65 3.27
C LYS A 38 7.52 -7.26 2.65
N VAL A 39 6.54 -6.46 3.09
CA VAL A 39 6.37 -5.08 2.60
C VAL A 39 7.63 -4.28 2.87
N ARG A 40 8.15 -4.34 4.10
CA ARG A 40 9.37 -3.64 4.50
C ARG A 40 10.60 -4.10 3.72
N ALA A 41 10.68 -5.38 3.39
CA ALA A 41 11.81 -5.91 2.62
C ALA A 41 11.89 -5.31 1.21
N VAL A 42 10.74 -5.01 0.59
CA VAL A 42 10.65 -4.41 -0.75
C VAL A 42 10.65 -2.89 -0.70
N LEU A 43 9.90 -2.29 0.23
CA LEU A 43 9.77 -0.85 0.44
C LEU A 43 10.10 -0.51 1.90
N PRO A 44 11.38 -0.26 2.24
CA PRO A 44 11.79 0.05 3.62
C PRO A 44 11.12 1.30 4.20
N ASP A 45 10.73 2.24 3.35
CA ASP A 45 10.05 3.51 3.66
C ASP A 45 8.51 3.41 3.61
N TYR A 46 7.94 2.21 3.53
CA TYR A 46 6.49 1.99 3.36
C TYR A 46 5.61 2.75 4.37
N LYS A 47 6.12 3.00 5.59
CA LYS A 47 5.38 3.74 6.63
C LYS A 47 5.12 5.18 6.23
N ASN A 48 6.09 5.83 5.58
CA ASN A 48 5.97 7.22 5.12
C ASN A 48 4.97 7.27 3.95
N ARG A 49 5.08 6.32 3.01
CA ARG A 49 4.15 6.19 1.87
C ARG A 49 2.72 5.90 2.33
N ARG A 50 2.54 5.02 3.33
CA ARG A 50 1.24 4.73 3.96
C ARG A 50 0.65 5.94 4.68
N ALA A 51 1.47 6.78 5.30
CA ALA A 51 0.99 8.01 5.94
C ALA A 51 0.38 8.96 4.88
N GLY A 52 1.06 9.17 3.75
CA GLY A 52 0.57 10.00 2.65
C GLY A 52 -0.75 9.54 2.01
N LEU A 53 -1.09 8.24 2.16
CA LEU A 53 -2.40 7.70 1.76
C LEU A 53 -3.55 8.15 2.65
N LYS A 54 -3.31 8.24 3.97
CA LYS A 54 -4.33 8.64 4.95
C LYS A 54 -4.67 10.13 4.82
N ASP A 55 -3.70 10.96 4.50
CA ASP A 55 -3.86 12.42 4.42
C ASP A 55 -4.68 12.88 3.22
N ASN A 56 -4.63 12.13 2.11
CA ASN A 56 -5.17 12.58 0.82
C ASN A 56 -6.37 11.75 0.31
N GLN A 57 -6.81 10.74 1.08
CA GLN A 57 -7.95 9.89 0.72
C GLN A 57 -7.88 9.29 -0.70
N TRP A 58 -6.67 9.05 -1.22
CA TRP A 58 -6.47 8.39 -2.52
C TRP A 58 -7.11 6.99 -2.53
N PHE A 59 -7.17 6.36 -1.36
CA PHE A 59 -7.60 4.99 -1.17
C PHE A 59 -8.19 4.81 0.24
N HIS A 60 -9.34 4.17 0.35
CA HIS A 60 -10.10 4.11 1.61
C HIS A 60 -10.05 2.75 2.34
N SER A 61 -9.44 1.70 1.77
CA SER A 61 -9.57 0.32 2.31
C SER A 61 -8.27 -0.48 2.32
N LEU A 62 -7.20 0.05 2.95
CA LEU A 62 -5.93 -0.68 3.15
C LEU A 62 -5.78 -1.28 4.55
N ASP A 63 -6.82 -1.16 5.38
CA ASP A 63 -6.89 -1.68 6.74
C ASP A 63 -8.02 -2.71 6.84
#